data_AF-A0A1W6BY58-F1
#
_entry.id   AF-A0A1W6BY58-F1
#
_cell.length_a   1.000
_cell.length_b   1.000
_cell.length_c   1.000
_cell.angle_alpha   90.00
_cell.angle_beta   90.00
_cell.angle_gamma   90.00
#
_symmetry.space_group_name_H-M   'P 1'
#
loop_
_entity.id
_entity.type
_entity.pdbx_description
1 polymer ?
#
loop_
_entity_poly.entity_id
_entity_poly.type
_entity_poly.pdbx_seq_one_letter_code
_entity_poly.pdbx_strand_id
1 'polypeptide(L)'
;MQEMIENLLEYGYIILFFYSLGGGMVGILAAAVLSSSGKLDLYLCIGLAFLGNVLGSTLLFIVGKYYKKELAPYLKKHRRKFALATIKIKKYGVSLLIIQKFVYGLKTFIPIAAALARYNFMKFFIVNTLASLLWAVLLGYLGFVFGYLIETIFNKLGEYPYIAPLFLVFLILVLWFYLSRFSKK
;
A
#
# COMPACT_ATOMS: atom_id res chain seq x y z
N MET A 1 -23.28 15.61 16.00
CA MET A 1 -22.41 14.41 16.12
C MET A 1 -22.44 13.60 14.82
N GLN A 2 -23.62 13.30 14.26
CA GLN A 2 -23.78 12.72 12.90
C GLN A 2 -22.98 13.46 11.82
N GLU A 3 -23.10 14.79 11.74
CA GLU A 3 -22.41 15.61 10.73
C GLU A 3 -20.87 15.48 10.79
N MET A 4 -20.31 15.27 11.99
CA MET A 4 -18.87 15.05 12.17
C MET A 4 -18.45 13.65 11.70
N ILE A 5 -19.33 12.66 11.86
CA ILE A 5 -19.10 11.29 11.40
C ILE A 5 -19.20 11.23 9.87
N GLU A 6 -20.22 11.84 9.27
CA GLU A 6 -20.36 11.90 7.81
C GLU A 6 -19.16 12.56 7.13
N ASN A 7 -18.72 13.72 7.65
CA ASN A 7 -17.50 14.38 7.17
C ASN A 7 -16.27 13.45 7.31
N LEU A 8 -16.11 12.76 8.45
CA LEU A 8 -14.98 11.84 8.64
C LEU A 8 -14.98 10.69 7.63
N LEU A 9 -16.16 10.16 7.29
CA LEU A 9 -16.31 9.10 6.29
C LEU A 9 -16.00 9.61 4.89
N GLU A 10 -16.49 10.80 4.53
CA GLU A 10 -16.23 11.44 3.24
C GLU A 10 -14.73 11.72 3.04
N TYR A 11 -14.07 12.31 4.05
CA TYR A 11 -12.62 12.49 4.02
C TYR A 11 -11.87 11.15 4.02
N GLY A 12 -12.40 10.10 4.64
CA GLY A 12 -11.82 8.75 4.62
C GLY A 12 -11.65 8.20 3.20
N TYR A 13 -12.67 8.34 2.35
CA TYR A 13 -12.62 7.91 0.95
C TYR A 13 -11.62 8.75 0.12
N ILE A 14 -11.63 10.07 0.31
CA ILE A 14 -10.74 10.98 -0.40
C ILE A 14 -9.28 10.71 -0.02
N ILE A 15 -8.99 10.59 1.28
CA ILE A 15 -7.66 10.27 1.80
C ILE A 15 -7.20 8.92 1.23
N LEU A 16 -8.06 7.90 1.22
CA LEU A 16 -7.74 6.60 0.66
C LEU A 16 -7.34 6.70 -0.81
N PHE A 17 -8.10 7.44 -1.62
CA PHE A 17 -7.82 7.61 -3.04
C PHE A 17 -6.43 8.24 -3.26
N PHE A 18 -6.16 9.39 -2.63
CA PHE A 18 -4.89 10.10 -2.78
C PHE A 18 -3.71 9.32 -2.19
N TYR A 19 -3.89 8.66 -1.05
CA TYR A 19 -2.87 7.79 -0.47
C TYR A 19 -2.54 6.60 -1.39
N SER A 20 -3.55 6.09 -2.09
CA SER A 20 -3.40 4.98 -3.03
C SER A 20 -2.73 5.39 -4.35
N LEU A 21 -2.65 6.69 -4.69
CA LEU A 21 -1.79 7.16 -5.79
C LEU A 21 -0.33 6.76 -5.58
N GLY A 22 0.15 6.83 -4.34
CA GLY A 22 1.47 6.33 -3.97
C GLY A 22 1.55 4.81 -3.86
N GLY A 23 0.45 4.08 -4.08
CA GLY A 23 0.31 2.62 -3.91
C GLY A 23 0.52 2.17 -2.47
N GLY A 24 0.20 2.99 -1.48
CA GLY A 24 0.40 2.67 -0.06
C GLY A 24 -0.55 1.57 0.42
N MET A 25 0.00 0.53 1.06
CA MET A 25 -0.80 -0.60 1.58
C MET A 25 -1.57 -0.25 2.84
N VAL A 26 -1.03 0.66 3.66
CA VAL A 26 -1.62 1.03 4.96
C VAL A 26 -3.01 1.64 4.80
N GLY A 27 -3.20 2.50 3.80
CA GLY A 27 -4.49 3.17 3.57
C GLY A 27 -5.62 2.18 3.27
N ILE A 28 -5.42 1.26 2.32
CA ILE A 28 -6.45 0.27 1.97
C ILE A 28 -6.70 -0.72 3.12
N LEU A 29 -5.66 -1.13 3.86
CA LEU A 29 -5.82 -2.00 5.02
C LEU A 29 -6.62 -1.32 6.13
N ALA A 30 -6.29 -0.05 6.45
CA ALA A 30 -7.03 0.72 7.44
C ALA A 30 -8.49 0.96 7.03
N ALA A 31 -8.72 1.32 5.76
CA ALA A 31 -10.06 1.49 5.23
C ALA A 31 -10.87 0.18 5.25
N ALA A 32 -10.24 -0.94 4.95
CA ALA A 32 -10.86 -2.26 5.01
C ALA A 32 -11.22 -2.69 6.44
N VAL A 33 -10.36 -2.40 7.43
CA VAL A 33 -10.67 -2.61 8.85
C VAL A 33 -11.82 -1.70 9.31
N LEU A 34 -11.85 -0.44 8.87
CA LEU A 34 -13.00 0.44 9.16
C LEU A 34 -14.28 -0.05 8.49
N SER A 35 -14.16 -0.68 7.32
CA SER A 35 -15.30 -1.29 6.62
C SER A 35 -15.85 -2.50 7.37
N SER A 36 -15.01 -3.28 8.07
CA SER A 36 -15.50 -4.44 8.85
C SER A 36 -16.40 -4.05 10.00
N SER A 37 -16.20 -2.86 10.59
CA SER A 37 -17.07 -2.30 11.63
C SER A 37 -18.22 -1.46 11.05
N GLY A 38 -18.51 -1.58 9.75
CA GLY A 38 -19.64 -0.91 9.09
C GLY A 38 -19.48 0.60 8.87
N LYS A 39 -18.28 1.17 9.09
CA LYS A 39 -18.05 2.62 8.93
C LYS A 39 -17.85 3.02 7.48
N LEU A 40 -17.18 2.20 6.69
CA LEU A 40 -16.93 2.44 5.27
C LEU A 40 -17.49 1.29 4.41
N ASP A 41 -17.83 1.59 3.17
CA ASP A 41 -18.18 0.57 2.18
C ASP A 41 -16.92 -0.04 1.58
N LEU A 42 -16.78 -1.36 1.74
CA LEU A 42 -15.61 -2.10 1.29
C LEU A 42 -15.41 -2.01 -0.23
N TYR A 43 -16.48 -2.08 -1.01
CA TYR A 43 -16.40 -2.06 -2.47
C TYR A 43 -15.96 -0.70 -2.99
N LEU A 44 -16.49 0.38 -2.40
CA LEU A 44 -16.03 1.74 -2.68
C LEU A 44 -14.56 1.92 -2.29
N CYS A 45 -14.13 1.41 -1.13
CA CYS A 45 -12.73 1.46 -0.72
C CYS A 45 -11.81 0.73 -1.72
N ILE A 46 -12.17 -0.49 -2.13
CA ILE A 46 -11.41 -1.26 -3.13
C ILE A 46 -11.37 -0.51 -4.46
N GLY A 47 -12.50 0.02 -4.93
CA GLY A 47 -12.60 0.77 -6.18
C GLY A 47 -11.74 2.02 -6.19
N LEU A 48 -11.80 2.84 -5.14
CA LEU A 48 -10.99 4.06 -5.03
C LEU A 48 -9.50 3.75 -4.90
N ALA A 49 -9.13 2.75 -4.10
CA ALA A 49 -7.73 2.34 -3.96
C ALA A 49 -7.17 1.78 -5.27
N PHE A 50 -7.98 1.00 -6.01
CA PHE A 50 -7.65 0.53 -7.35
C PHE A 50 -7.41 1.69 -8.31
N LEU A 51 -8.37 2.62 -8.44
CA LEU A 51 -8.26 3.76 -9.34
C LEU A 51 -7.05 4.65 -9.00
N GLY A 52 -6.86 4.96 -7.73
CA GLY A 52 -5.69 5.71 -7.26
C GLY A 52 -4.39 5.01 -7.67
N ASN A 53 -4.25 3.71 -7.41
CA ASN A 53 -3.03 2.97 -7.72
C ASN A 53 -2.75 2.87 -9.23
N VAL A 54 -3.79 2.68 -10.05
CA VAL A 54 -3.68 2.69 -11.51
C VAL A 54 -3.20 4.04 -12.00
N LEU A 55 -3.84 5.12 -11.55
CA LEU A 55 -3.50 6.49 -11.95
C LEU A 55 -2.08 6.85 -11.51
N GLY A 56 -1.72 6.63 -10.24
CA GLY A 56 -0.39 6.96 -9.73
C GLY A 56 0.73 6.22 -10.45
N SER A 57 0.57 4.91 -10.69
CA SER A 57 1.56 4.12 -11.43
C SER A 57 1.68 4.58 -12.89
N THR A 58 0.57 4.94 -13.52
CA THR A 58 0.53 5.48 -14.89
C THR A 58 1.20 6.84 -14.96
N LEU A 59 0.95 7.73 -14.00
CA LEU A 59 1.60 9.04 -13.91
C LEU A 59 3.11 8.89 -13.76
N LEU A 60 3.59 7.99 -12.90
CA LEU A 60 5.02 7.72 -12.74
C LEU A 60 5.68 7.23 -14.04
N PHE A 61 4.98 6.39 -14.80
CA PHE A 61 5.44 5.94 -16.12
C PHE A 61 5.52 7.12 -17.10
N ILE A 62 4.50 7.97 -17.15
CA ILE A 62 4.45 9.15 -18.04
C ILE A 62 5.57 10.13 -17.67
N VAL A 63 5.77 10.41 -16.38
CA VAL A 63 6.87 11.23 -15.87
C VAL A 63 8.23 10.67 -16.29
N GLY A 64 8.44 9.34 -16.12
CA GLY A 64 9.66 8.67 -16.57
C GLY A 64 9.87 8.70 -18.10
N LYS A 65 8.79 8.80 -18.89
CA LYS A 65 8.85 8.81 -20.35
C LYS A 65 9.15 10.19 -20.92
N TYR A 66 8.45 11.22 -20.44
CA TYR A 66 8.48 12.58 -21.04
C TYR A 66 9.33 13.59 -20.25
N TYR A 67 9.42 13.48 -18.92
CA TYR A 67 10.06 14.48 -18.06
C TYR A 67 11.47 14.09 -17.60
N LYS A 68 12.26 13.48 -18.50
CA LYS A 68 13.59 12.93 -18.16
C LYS A 68 14.60 13.96 -17.68
N LYS A 69 14.53 15.20 -18.19
CA LYS A 69 15.44 16.30 -17.80
C LYS A 69 15.23 16.67 -16.34
N GLU A 70 13.98 16.83 -15.91
CA GLU A 70 13.64 17.16 -14.53
C GLU A 70 13.90 15.99 -13.56
N LEU A 71 13.72 14.76 -14.04
CA LEU A 71 14.04 13.57 -13.26
C LEU A 71 15.56 13.31 -13.15
N ALA A 72 16.39 13.97 -13.96
CA ALA A 72 17.82 13.65 -14.09
C ALA A 72 18.60 13.72 -12.76
N PRO A 73 18.41 14.71 -11.86
CA PRO A 73 19.08 14.75 -10.56
C PRO A 73 18.73 13.53 -9.70
N TYR A 74 17.44 13.16 -9.68
CA TYR A 74 16.94 12.00 -8.94
C TYR A 74 17.48 10.67 -9.51
N LEU A 75 17.49 10.54 -10.84
CA LEU A 75 18.03 9.38 -11.55
C LEU A 75 19.54 9.23 -11.30
N LYS A 76 20.30 10.35 -11.29
CA LYS A 76 21.74 10.33 -10.97
C LYS A 76 21.99 9.81 -9.55
N LYS A 77 21.23 10.30 -8.56
CA LYS A 77 21.35 9.84 -7.16
C LYS A 77 21.09 8.34 -7.00
N HIS A 78 20.19 7.76 -7.80
CA HIS A 78 19.78 6.36 -7.71
C HIS A 78 20.20 5.52 -8.93
N ARG A 79 21.26 5.93 -9.65
CA ARG A 79 21.63 5.39 -10.97
C ARG A 79 21.73 3.86 -10.99
N ARG A 80 22.39 3.26 -9.99
CA ARG A 80 22.54 1.79 -9.88
C ARG A 80 21.18 1.08 -9.76
N LYS A 81 20.27 1.61 -8.95
CA LYS A 81 18.93 1.03 -8.73
C LYS A 81 18.11 1.08 -10.02
N PHE A 82 18.11 2.22 -10.72
CA PHE A 82 17.40 2.37 -11.99
C PHE A 82 17.99 1.51 -13.11
N ALA A 83 19.32 1.39 -13.19
CA ALA A 83 19.97 0.51 -14.17
C ALA A 83 19.57 -0.96 -13.95
N LEU A 84 19.63 -1.44 -12.71
CA LEU A 84 19.20 -2.80 -12.37
C LEU A 84 17.71 -3.02 -12.65
N ALA A 85 16.86 -2.07 -12.28
CA ALA A 85 15.42 -2.14 -12.55
C ALA A 85 15.14 -2.20 -14.07
N THR A 86 15.84 -1.40 -14.87
CA THR A 86 15.71 -1.38 -16.34
C THR A 86 16.09 -2.74 -16.95
N ILE A 87 17.17 -3.37 -16.48
CA ILE A 87 17.59 -4.71 -16.93
C ILE A 87 16.55 -5.77 -16.53
N LYS A 88 16.10 -5.74 -15.26
CA LYS A 88 15.10 -6.70 -14.77
C LYS A 88 13.76 -6.57 -15.47
N ILE A 89 13.33 -5.36 -15.83
CA ILE A 89 12.10 -5.13 -16.60
C ILE A 89 12.18 -5.76 -17.99
N LYS A 90 13.33 -5.70 -18.65
CA LYS A 90 13.51 -6.37 -19.95
C LYS A 90 13.38 -7.90 -19.83
N LYS A 91 13.85 -8.49 -18.73
CA LYS A 91 13.80 -9.95 -18.50
C LYS A 91 12.45 -10.44 -17.98
N TYR A 92 11.84 -9.74 -17.02
CA TYR A 92 10.68 -10.20 -16.25
C TYR A 92 9.42 -9.35 -16.41
N GLY A 93 9.42 -8.35 -17.31
CA GLY A 93 8.42 -7.29 -17.50
C GLY A 93 7.09 -7.46 -16.76
N VAL A 94 6.26 -8.42 -17.18
CA VAL A 94 4.92 -8.64 -16.63
C VAL A 94 4.96 -9.03 -15.14
N SER A 95 5.71 -10.07 -14.77
CA SER A 95 5.82 -10.54 -13.39
C SER A 95 6.33 -9.45 -12.46
N LEU A 96 7.31 -8.67 -12.92
CA LEU A 96 7.89 -7.60 -12.13
C LEU A 96 6.90 -6.44 -11.89
N LEU A 97 6.05 -6.14 -12.87
CA LEU A 97 4.98 -5.13 -12.75
C LEU A 97 3.87 -5.54 -11.78
N ILE A 98 3.68 -6.85 -11.57
CA ILE A 98 2.76 -7.39 -10.56
C ILE A 98 3.41 -7.34 -9.17
N ILE A 99 4.60 -7.92 -9.03
CA ILE A 99 5.30 -8.05 -7.73
C ILE A 99 5.59 -6.69 -7.10
N GLN A 100 5.94 -5.67 -7.90
CA GLN A 100 6.23 -4.33 -7.37
C GLN A 100 5.13 -3.74 -6.49
N LYS A 101 3.87 -4.16 -6.66
CA LYS A 101 2.74 -3.60 -5.91
C LYS A 101 2.72 -4.04 -4.45
N PHE A 102 3.30 -5.19 -4.16
CA PHE A 102 3.36 -5.76 -2.81
C PHE A 102 4.66 -5.42 -2.07
N VAL A 103 5.62 -4.80 -2.76
CA VAL A 103 6.93 -4.49 -2.18
C VAL A 103 7.10 -2.98 -2.03
N TYR A 104 7.32 -2.55 -0.78
CA TYR A 104 7.58 -1.15 -0.48
C TYR A 104 8.80 -0.62 -1.26
N GLY A 105 8.72 0.61 -1.74
CA GLY A 105 9.73 1.23 -2.58
C GLY A 105 9.65 0.82 -4.06
N LEU A 106 9.53 -0.47 -4.39
CA LEU A 106 9.57 -0.93 -5.79
C LEU A 106 8.48 -0.31 -6.67
N LYS A 107 7.26 -0.16 -6.14
CA LYS A 107 6.13 0.49 -6.81
C LYS A 107 6.40 1.88 -7.38
N THR A 108 7.35 2.64 -6.82
CA THR A 108 7.71 3.96 -7.35
C THR A 108 8.84 3.86 -8.39
N PHE A 109 9.81 2.99 -8.16
CA PHE A 109 10.99 2.85 -9.03
C PHE A 109 10.67 2.13 -10.35
N ILE A 110 9.85 1.08 -10.29
CA ILE A 110 9.61 0.19 -11.42
C ILE A 110 8.82 0.85 -12.56
N PRO A 111 7.76 1.67 -12.34
CA PRO A 111 7.06 2.34 -13.44
C PRO A 111 7.95 3.32 -14.19
N ILE A 112 8.77 4.09 -13.44
CA ILE A 112 9.77 5.00 -14.01
C ILE A 112 10.82 4.19 -14.80
N ALA A 113 11.35 3.12 -14.22
CA ALA A 113 12.32 2.26 -14.88
C ALA A 113 11.75 1.59 -16.15
N ALA A 114 10.46 1.25 -16.16
CA ALA A 114 9.79 0.69 -17.33
C ALA A 114 9.74 1.71 -18.47
N ALA A 115 9.44 2.97 -18.15
CA ALA A 115 9.47 4.05 -19.11
C ALA A 115 10.90 4.30 -19.65
N LEU A 116 11.92 4.27 -18.79
CA LEU A 116 13.33 4.39 -19.19
C LEU A 116 13.80 3.22 -20.05
N ALA A 117 13.28 2.01 -19.80
CA ALA A 117 13.53 0.81 -20.61
C ALA A 117 12.86 0.85 -22.00
N ARG A 118 12.10 1.92 -22.31
CA ARG A 118 11.26 2.04 -23.52
C ARG A 118 10.21 0.92 -23.61
N TYR A 119 9.69 0.48 -22.48
CA TYR A 119 8.61 -0.51 -22.45
C TYR A 119 7.35 0.03 -23.14
N ASN A 120 6.58 -0.84 -23.80
CA ASN A 120 5.35 -0.42 -24.49
C ASN A 120 4.30 0.08 -23.47
N PHE A 121 3.75 1.28 -23.71
CA PHE A 121 2.80 1.92 -22.80
C PHE A 121 1.50 1.12 -22.65
N MET A 122 0.91 0.64 -23.75
CA MET A 122 -0.35 -0.13 -23.71
C MET A 122 -0.17 -1.43 -22.93
N LYS A 123 0.94 -2.14 -23.17
CA LYS A 123 1.28 -3.34 -22.42
C LYS A 123 1.51 -3.04 -20.93
N PHE A 124 2.19 -1.94 -20.61
CA PHE A 124 2.35 -1.49 -19.23
C PHE A 124 1.00 -1.20 -18.58
N PHE A 125 0.14 -0.42 -19.24
CA PHE A 125 -1.15 0.01 -18.71
C PHE A 125 -2.05 -1.18 -18.40
N ILE A 126 -2.22 -2.12 -19.35
CA ILE A 126 -3.05 -3.31 -19.14
C ILE A 126 -2.54 -4.14 -17.95
N VAL A 127 -1.24 -4.45 -17.92
CA VAL A 127 -0.66 -5.24 -16.83
C VAL A 127 -0.76 -4.50 -15.49
N ASN A 128 -0.49 -3.19 -15.49
CA ASN A 128 -0.61 -2.36 -14.30
C ASN A 128 -2.04 -2.32 -13.75
N THR A 129 -3.03 -2.21 -14.63
CA THR A 129 -4.45 -2.22 -14.26
C THR A 129 -4.82 -3.55 -13.62
N LEU A 130 -4.54 -4.68 -14.27
CA LEU A 130 -4.82 -6.00 -13.72
C LEU A 130 -4.09 -6.24 -12.39
N ALA A 131 -2.82 -5.84 -12.31
CA ALA A 131 -2.05 -5.94 -11.08
C ALA A 131 -2.62 -5.05 -9.95
N SER A 132 -3.12 -3.86 -10.27
CA SER A 132 -3.72 -2.95 -9.29
C SER A 132 -5.03 -3.50 -8.77
N LEU A 133 -5.83 -4.10 -9.65
CA LEU A 133 -7.09 -4.73 -9.28
C LEU A 133 -6.84 -5.89 -8.33
N LEU A 134 -5.92 -6.79 -8.69
CA LEU A 134 -5.52 -7.92 -7.85
C LEU A 134 -5.03 -7.43 -6.48
N TRP A 135 -4.16 -6.42 -6.46
CA TRP A 135 -3.64 -5.83 -5.23
C TRP A 135 -4.74 -5.23 -4.35
N ALA A 136 -5.66 -4.46 -4.93
CA ALA A 136 -6.72 -3.78 -4.20
C ALA A 136 -7.73 -4.79 -3.62
N VAL A 137 -8.12 -5.79 -4.41
CA VAL A 137 -9.02 -6.86 -3.97
C VAL A 137 -8.36 -7.67 -2.85
N LEU A 138 -7.13 -8.13 -3.04
CA LEU A 138 -6.43 -8.94 -2.03
C LEU A 138 -6.28 -8.19 -0.70
N LEU A 139 -5.78 -6.95 -0.72
CA LEU A 139 -5.58 -6.20 0.52
C LEU A 139 -6.89 -5.72 1.14
N GLY A 140 -7.88 -5.36 0.32
CA GLY A 140 -9.20 -5.00 0.81
C GLY A 140 -9.88 -6.14 1.55
N TYR A 141 -9.97 -7.32 0.93
CA TYR A 141 -10.56 -8.48 1.59
C TYR A 141 -9.74 -8.98 2.78
N LEU A 142 -8.41 -9.04 2.67
CA LEU A 142 -7.56 -9.41 3.80
C LEU A 142 -7.78 -8.46 4.98
N GLY A 143 -7.71 -7.15 4.75
CA GLY A 143 -7.92 -6.16 5.80
C GLY A 143 -9.30 -6.26 6.44
N PHE A 144 -10.34 -6.51 5.65
CA PHE A 144 -11.72 -6.68 6.14
C PHE A 144 -11.87 -7.92 7.03
N VAL A 145 -11.36 -9.08 6.57
CA VAL A 145 -11.43 -10.33 7.34
C VAL A 145 -10.62 -10.22 8.63
N PHE A 146 -9.41 -9.64 8.57
CA PHE A 146 -8.61 -9.39 9.77
C PHE A 146 -9.30 -8.42 10.72
N GLY A 147 -9.91 -7.35 10.21
CA GLY A 147 -10.69 -6.40 11.02
C GLY A 147 -11.84 -7.09 11.76
N TYR A 148 -12.61 -7.92 11.05
CA TYR A 148 -13.71 -8.70 11.64
C TYR A 148 -13.22 -9.70 12.71
N LEU A 149 -12.12 -10.41 12.45
CA LEU A 149 -11.51 -11.33 13.40
C LEU A 149 -11.02 -10.60 14.66
N ILE A 150 -10.36 -9.45 14.50
CA ILE A 150 -9.90 -8.62 15.61
C ILE A 150 -11.10 -8.18 16.43
N GLU A 151 -12.14 -7.63 15.81
CA GLU A 151 -13.35 -7.18 16.51
C GLU A 151 -14.02 -8.32 17.29
N THR A 152 -14.11 -9.51 16.69
CA THR A 152 -14.67 -10.71 17.34
C THR A 152 -13.83 -11.15 18.54
N ILE A 153 -12.51 -11.15 18.41
CA ILE A 153 -11.57 -11.50 19.49
C ILE A 153 -11.66 -10.46 20.61
N PHE A 154 -11.70 -9.17 20.27
CA PHE A 154 -11.81 -8.08 21.24
C PHE A 154 -13.14 -8.13 22.00
N ASN A 155 -14.25 -8.42 21.35
CA ASN A 155 -15.55 -8.55 22.02
C ASN A 155 -15.56 -9.74 23.00
N LYS A 156 -14.96 -10.88 22.62
CA LYS A 156 -14.80 -12.03 23.53
C LYS A 156 -13.81 -11.78 24.68
N LEU A 157 -12.74 -11.04 24.41
CA LEU A 157 -11.74 -10.66 25.43
C LEU A 157 -12.26 -9.55 26.36
N GLY A 158 -13.19 -8.72 25.89
CA GLY A 158 -13.84 -7.68 26.69
C GLY A 158 -14.65 -8.25 27.87
N GLU A 159 -15.06 -9.52 27.80
CA GLU A 159 -15.64 -10.25 28.93
C GLU A 159 -14.61 -10.58 30.03
N TYR A 160 -13.31 -10.45 29.74
CA TYR A 160 -12.19 -10.71 30.66
C TYR A 160 -11.31 -9.46 30.83
N PRO A 161 -11.68 -8.51 31.70
CA PRO A 161 -11.02 -7.20 31.85
C PRO A 161 -9.53 -7.25 32.23
N TYR A 162 -9.01 -8.41 32.65
CA TYR A 162 -7.61 -8.59 33.03
C TYR A 162 -6.67 -8.92 31.86
N ILE A 163 -7.16 -9.32 30.68
CA ILE A 163 -6.30 -9.77 29.57
C ILE A 163 -5.63 -8.60 28.84
N ALA A 164 -6.31 -7.47 28.68
CA ALA A 164 -5.74 -6.27 28.05
C ALA A 164 -4.50 -5.71 28.78
N PRO A 165 -4.50 -5.51 30.11
CA PRO A 165 -3.29 -5.11 30.83
C PRO A 165 -2.21 -6.19 30.81
N LEU A 166 -2.57 -7.48 30.82
CA LEU A 166 -1.60 -8.57 30.74
C LEU A 166 -0.85 -8.59 29.39
N PHE A 167 -1.58 -8.36 28.29
CA PHE A 167 -1.00 -8.26 26.96
C PHE A 167 -0.09 -7.04 26.82
N LEU A 168 -0.49 -5.88 27.36
CA LEU A 168 0.34 -4.67 27.41
C LEU A 168 1.64 -4.91 28.21
N VAL A 169 1.54 -5.55 29.39
CA VAL A 169 2.72 -5.90 30.20
C VAL A 169 3.63 -6.88 29.45
N PHE A 170 3.07 -7.89 28.79
CA PHE A 170 3.83 -8.83 27.96
C PHE A 170 4.55 -8.11 26.81
N LEU A 171 3.88 -7.21 26.10
CA LEU A 171 4.45 -6.47 24.98
C LEU A 171 5.58 -5.53 25.44
N ILE A 172 5.41 -4.88 26.60
CA ILE A 172 6.44 -4.07 27.25
C ILE A 172 7.64 -4.92 27.67
N LEU A 173 7.42 -6.11 28.24
CA LEU A 173 8.49 -7.04 28.63
C LEU A 173 9.28 -7.54 27.42
N VAL A 174 8.60 -7.88 26.32
CA VAL A 174 9.25 -8.30 25.07
C VAL A 174 10.06 -7.16 24.46
N LEU A 175 9.49 -5.95 24.40
CA LEU A 175 10.21 -4.76 23.91
C LEU A 175 11.42 -4.43 24.79
N TRP A 176 11.27 -4.49 26.11
CA TRP A 176 12.36 -4.26 27.05
C TRP A 176 13.46 -5.33 26.94
N PHE A 177 13.09 -6.60 26.80
CA PHE A 177 14.04 -7.69 26.58
C PHE A 177 14.80 -7.53 25.25
N TYR A 178 14.10 -7.12 24.19
CA TYR A 178 14.70 -6.89 22.89
C TYR A 178 15.63 -5.66 22.88
N LEU A 179 15.23 -4.56 23.52
CA LEU A 179 16.03 -3.35 23.66
C LEU A 179 17.23 -3.55 24.59
N SER A 180 17.08 -4.27 25.69
CA SER A 180 18.19 -4.58 26.62
C SER A 180 19.23 -5.52 26.00
N ARG A 181 18.84 -6.37 25.04
CA ARG A 181 19.76 -7.15 24.20
C ARG A 181 20.52 -6.28 23.18
N PHE A 182 19.97 -5.17 22.73
CA PHE A 182 20.61 -4.26 21.78
C PHE A 182 21.47 -3.17 22.44
N SER A 183 21.14 -2.74 23.67
CA SER A 183 21.86 -1.68 24.40
C SER A 183 23.17 -2.14 25.05
N LYS A 184 23.58 -3.40 24.88
CA LYS A 184 24.86 -3.96 25.40
C LYS A 184 25.95 -4.12 24.32
N LYS A 185 25.89 -3.37 23.22
CA LYS A 185 26.98 -3.25 22.25
C LYS A 185 27.47 -1.82 22.16
#